data_AF-Q6E686-F1
#
_entry.id   AF-Q6E686-F1
#
_cell.length_a   1.000
_cell.length_b   1.000
_cell.length_c   1.000
_cell.angle_alpha   90.00
_cell.angle_beta   90.00
_cell.angle_gamma   90.00
#
_symmetry.space_group_name_H-M   'P 1'
#
loop_
_entity.id
_entity.type
_entity.pdbx_description
1 polymer ?
#
loop_
_entity_poly.entity_id
_entity_poly.type
_entity_poly.pdbx_seq_one_letter_code
_entity_poly.pdbx_strand_id
1 'polypeptide(L)'
;MKYDYEYDDSGLASSYLVLSILLPLTLYLTYRRLRTEPSIKRYPCSCIYCMKTPHKSSRGISVFLLAFLWTMVSFMAKNILTLKLEYRSEYFNPYRLLEIDENAPIADIKKAFRRKVAKLNPDTADEDEKEEVTNKLKEIIKAFNFLKENRG
;
A
#
# COMPACT_ATOMS: atom_id res chain seq x y z
N MET A 1 -12.91 29.35 16.06
CA MET A 1 -12.85 28.75 14.71
C MET A 1 -13.40 27.35 14.78
N LYS A 2 -14.41 27.04 13.97
CA LYS A 2 -14.98 25.70 13.85
C LYS A 2 -14.26 25.05 12.67
N TYR A 3 -13.60 23.92 12.89
CA TYR A 3 -12.96 23.16 11.83
C TYR A 3 -14.00 22.17 11.29
N ASP A 4 -14.20 22.18 9.98
CA ASP A 4 -14.94 21.13 9.29
C ASP A 4 -13.93 20.08 8.82
N TYR A 5 -14.15 18.84 9.25
CA TYR A 5 -13.32 17.70 8.88
C TYR A 5 -13.95 16.99 7.68
N GLU A 6 -13.19 16.87 6.60
CA GLU A 6 -13.57 16.07 5.45
C GLU A 6 -12.90 14.70 5.57
N TYR A 7 -13.71 13.65 5.69
CA TYR A 7 -13.23 12.28 5.85
C TYR A 7 -13.00 11.63 4.49
N ASP A 8 -12.00 10.75 4.41
CA ASP A 8 -11.71 9.98 3.19
C ASP A 8 -12.79 8.90 2.95
N ASP A 9 -13.60 9.10 1.91
CA ASP A 9 -14.64 8.14 1.49
C ASP A 9 -14.06 6.82 0.97
N SER A 10 -12.83 6.83 0.46
CA SER A 10 -12.20 5.62 -0.12
C SER A 10 -11.69 4.64 0.93
N GLY A 11 -11.53 5.10 2.18
CA GLY A 11 -10.96 4.30 3.28
C GLY A 11 -9.48 3.93 3.08
N LEU A 12 -8.78 4.53 2.12
CA LEU A 12 -7.39 4.27 1.84
C LEU A 12 -6.49 4.88 2.93
N ALA A 13 -6.75 6.14 3.30
CA ALA A 13 -5.98 6.85 4.31
C ALA A 13 -6.10 6.18 5.69
N SER A 14 -7.31 5.75 6.05
CA SER A 14 -7.56 5.03 7.30
C SER A 14 -6.88 3.65 7.30
N SER A 15 -6.88 2.93 6.18
CA SER A 15 -6.17 1.66 6.03
C SER A 15 -4.65 1.82 6.23
N TYR A 16 -4.06 2.88 5.70
CA TYR A 16 -2.64 3.21 5.92
C TYR A 16 -2.32 3.52 7.38
N LEU A 17 -3.16 4.32 8.03
CA LEU A 17 -3.00 4.67 9.43
C LEU A 17 -3.04 3.42 10.31
N VAL A 18 -4.05 2.58 10.12
CA VAL A 18 -4.22 1.34 10.86
C VAL A 18 -3.02 0.40 10.64
N LEU A 19 -2.59 0.22 9.40
CA LEU A 19 -1.44 -0.63 9.08
C LEU A 19 -0.14 -0.10 9.72
N SER A 20 0.06 1.22 9.75
CA SER A 20 1.27 1.85 10.32
C SER A 20 1.43 1.57 11.83
N ILE A 21 0.32 1.37 12.54
CA ILE A 21 0.30 1.06 13.98
C ILE A 21 0.34 -0.45 14.21
N LEU A 22 -0.45 -1.21 13.44
CA LEU A 22 -0.52 -2.66 13.59
C LEU A 22 0.81 -3.34 13.25
N LEU A 23 1.47 -2.94 12.17
CA LEU A 23 2.69 -3.58 11.70
C LEU A 23 3.83 -3.60 12.75
N PRO A 24 4.27 -2.48 13.34
CA PRO A 24 5.31 -2.51 14.38
C PRO A 24 4.86 -3.28 15.63
N LEU A 25 3.58 -3.19 16.02
CA LEU A 25 3.05 -3.93 17.17
C LEU A 25 3.09 -5.45 16.93
N THR A 26 2.61 -5.91 15.77
CA THR A 26 2.63 -7.32 15.40
C THR A 26 4.05 -7.88 15.34
N LEU A 27 4.99 -7.12 14.77
CA LEU A 27 6.40 -7.49 14.70
C LEU A 27 7.04 -7.57 16.08
N TYR A 28 6.79 -6.59 16.95
CA TYR A 28 7.30 -6.58 18.32
C TYR A 28 6.81 -7.80 19.12
N LEU A 29 5.50 -8.09 19.06
CA LEU A 29 4.92 -9.22 19.79
C LEU A 29 5.41 -10.57 19.22
N THR A 30 5.60 -10.66 17.91
CA THR A 30 6.16 -11.84 17.25
C THR A 30 7.61 -12.05 17.69
N TYR A 31 8.42 -10.99 17.65
CA TYR A 31 9.81 -11.00 18.09
C TYR A 31 9.93 -11.41 19.56
N ARG A 32 9.12 -10.82 20.45
CA ARG A 32 9.10 -11.15 21.88
C ARG A 32 8.76 -12.63 22.12
N ARG A 33 7.88 -13.21 21.30
CA ARG A 33 7.53 -14.63 21.41
C ARG A 33 8.63 -15.54 20.87
N LEU A 34 9.31 -15.16 19.79
CA LEU A 34 10.48 -15.90 19.29
C LEU A 34 11.68 -15.81 20.24
N ARG A 35 11.85 -14.68 20.91
CA ARG A 35 12.86 -14.44 21.95
C ARG A 35 12.45 -14.90 23.34
N THR A 36 11.36 -15.67 23.49
CA THR A 36 11.02 -16.22 24.80
C THR A 36 12.23 -17.03 25.27
N GLU A 37 12.88 -16.56 26.34
CA GLU A 37 14.10 -17.17 26.81
C GLU A 37 13.90 -18.66 27.06
N PRO A 38 14.91 -19.50 26.77
CA PRO A 38 14.83 -20.90 27.13
C PRO A 38 14.45 -20.98 28.60
N SER A 39 13.37 -21.72 28.89
CA SER A 39 12.93 -21.93 30.27
C SER A 39 14.15 -22.31 31.09
N ILE A 40 14.53 -21.46 32.06
CA ILE A 40 15.65 -21.71 32.98
C ILE A 40 15.50 -23.16 33.43
N LYS A 41 16.48 -24.01 33.09
CA LYS A 41 16.45 -25.44 33.41
C LYS A 41 16.24 -25.55 34.92
N ARG A 42 15.03 -25.94 35.32
CA ARG A 42 14.68 -26.10 36.72
C ARG A 42 15.29 -27.41 37.17
N TYR A 43 16.29 -27.33 38.04
CA TYR A 43 16.78 -28.50 38.74
C TYR A 43 15.67 -28.96 39.71
N PRO A 44 15.38 -30.28 39.79
CA PRO A 44 14.40 -30.80 40.72
C PRO A 44 14.91 -30.58 42.14
N CYS A 45 14.44 -29.52 42.79
CA CYS A 45 14.70 -29.23 44.19
C CYS A 45 13.44 -29.52 45.00
N SER A 46 13.58 -30.34 46.04
CA SER A 46 12.50 -30.80 46.92
C SER A 46 12.50 -30.10 48.29
N CYS A 47 13.12 -28.92 48.43
CA CYS A 47 13.16 -28.20 49.70
C CYS A 47 11.87 -27.38 49.95
N ILE A 48 11.57 -27.16 51.23
CA ILE A 48 10.38 -26.43 51.71
C ILE A 48 10.34 -24.98 51.17
N TYR A 49 11.51 -24.37 50.95
CA TYR A 49 11.61 -23.01 50.39
C TYR A 49 11.24 -22.96 48.90
N CYS A 50 11.63 -23.98 48.12
CA CYS A 50 11.25 -24.09 46.71
C CYS A 50 9.75 -24.29 46.52
N MET A 51 9.08 -25.06 47.39
CA MET A 51 7.63 -25.26 47.32
C MET A 51 6.81 -24.00 47.63
N LYS A 52 7.35 -23.05 48.41
CA LYS A 52 6.63 -21.83 48.81
C LYS A 52 6.68 -20.70 47.77
N THR A 53 7.47 -20.82 46.71
CA THR A 53 7.56 -19.79 45.68
C THR A 53 6.53 -20.05 44.58
N PRO A 54 5.49 -19.21 44.42
CA PRO A 54 4.55 -19.40 43.33
C PRO A 54 5.28 -19.17 42.02
N HIS A 55 5.39 -20.23 41.22
CA HIS A 55 5.85 -20.10 39.84
C HIS A 55 4.85 -19.22 39.07
N LYS A 56 5.18 -17.93 38.92
CA LYS A 56 4.52 -17.08 37.94
C LYS A 56 4.87 -17.61 36.56
N SER A 57 3.99 -18.46 36.02
CA SER A 57 3.93 -18.70 34.58
C SER A 57 3.62 -17.35 33.94
N SER A 58 4.64 -16.67 33.40
CA SER A 58 4.41 -15.55 32.50
C SER A 58 3.66 -16.10 31.30
N ARG A 59 2.33 -15.98 31.34
CA ARG A 59 1.47 -16.34 30.21
C ARG A 59 1.92 -15.47 29.04
N GLY A 60 2.74 -16.05 28.16
CA GLY A 60 3.14 -15.43 26.91
C GLY A 60 1.90 -15.06 26.09
N ILE A 61 2.04 -14.07 25.22
CA ILE A 61 0.98 -13.61 24.31
C ILE A 61 0.37 -14.82 23.58
N SER A 62 -0.94 -15.05 23.69
CA SER A 62 -1.60 -16.21 23.07
C SER A 62 -1.29 -16.32 21.58
N VAL A 63 -1.02 -17.54 21.08
CA VAL A 63 -0.80 -17.79 19.64
C VAL A 63 -2.01 -17.31 18.82
N PHE A 64 -3.21 -17.44 19.38
CA PHE A 64 -4.44 -16.96 18.75
C PHE A 64 -4.45 -15.43 18.55
N LEU A 65 -3.92 -14.66 19.51
CA LEU A 65 -3.81 -13.21 19.38
C LEU A 65 -2.80 -12.83 18.29
N LEU A 66 -1.66 -13.51 18.24
CA LEU A 66 -0.67 -13.31 17.20
C LEU A 66 -1.21 -13.67 15.81
N ALA A 67 -1.92 -14.79 15.68
CA ALA A 67 -2.59 -15.18 14.45
C ALA A 67 -3.60 -14.12 14.01
N PHE A 68 -4.46 -13.67 14.93
CA PHE A 68 -5.44 -12.61 14.66
C PHE A 68 -4.77 -11.33 14.17
N LEU A 69 -3.71 -10.89 14.84
CA LEU A 69 -2.96 -9.70 14.47
C LEU A 69 -2.33 -9.81 13.06
N TRP A 70 -1.75 -10.97 12.72
CA TRP A 70 -1.23 -11.22 11.37
C TRP A 70 -2.35 -11.28 10.31
N THR A 71 -3.52 -11.84 10.64
CA THR A 71 -4.67 -11.84 9.73
C THR A 71 -5.16 -10.41 9.45
N MET A 72 -5.21 -9.55 10.47
CA MET A 72 -5.58 -8.14 10.32
C MET A 72 -4.58 -7.37 9.45
N VAL A 73 -3.28 -7.57 9.67
CA VAL A 73 -2.22 -6.97 8.81
C VAL A 73 -2.38 -7.42 7.37
N SER A 74 -2.59 -8.72 7.15
CA SER A 74 -2.79 -9.28 5.79
C SER A 74 -4.04 -8.70 5.12
N PHE A 75 -5.15 -8.59 5.86
CA PHE A 75 -6.39 -8.01 5.35
C PHE A 75 -6.21 -6.54 4.95
N MET A 76 -5.60 -5.72 5.82
CA MET A 76 -5.35 -4.31 5.51
C MET A 76 -4.41 -4.14 4.32
N ALA A 77 -3.36 -4.96 4.23
CA ALA A 77 -2.46 -4.95 3.08
C ALA A 77 -3.19 -5.31 1.78
N LYS A 78 -4.08 -6.31 1.80
CA LYS A 78 -4.91 -6.66 0.65
C LYS A 78 -5.84 -5.51 0.26
N ASN A 79 -6.52 -4.90 1.22
CA ASN A 79 -7.44 -3.79 0.97
C ASN A 79 -6.72 -2.61 0.31
N ILE A 80 -5.54 -2.24 0.82
CA ILE A 80 -4.71 -1.19 0.22
C ILE A 80 -4.30 -1.55 -1.21
N LEU A 81 -3.91 -2.80 -1.46
CA LEU A 81 -3.50 -3.24 -2.79
C LEU A 81 -4.69 -3.24 -3.78
N THR A 82 -5.87 -3.69 -3.35
CA THR A 82 -7.08 -3.68 -4.19
C THR A 82 -7.57 -2.27 -4.47
N LEU A 83 -7.65 -1.40 -3.46
CA LEU A 83 -8.06 0.01 -3.65
C LEU A 83 -7.07 0.77 -4.56
N LYS A 84 -5.77 0.56 -4.39
CA LYS A 84 -4.76 1.12 -5.30
C LYS A 84 -4.87 0.58 -6.72
N LEU A 85 -5.30 -0.67 -6.88
CA LEU A 85 -5.51 -1.28 -8.18
C LEU A 85 -6.75 -0.68 -8.85
N GLU A 86 -7.87 -0.58 -8.12
CA GLU A 86 -9.14 0.02 -8.58
C GLU A 86 -8.93 1.48 -9.01
N TYR A 87 -8.29 2.28 -8.14
CA TYR A 87 -7.95 3.68 -8.45
C TYR A 87 -7.08 3.80 -9.70
N ARG A 88 -6.18 2.84 -9.93
CA ARG A 88 -5.33 2.82 -11.12
C ARG A 88 -6.08 2.31 -12.36
N SER A 89 -7.01 1.38 -12.22
CA SER A 89 -7.73 0.75 -13.34
C SER A 89 -8.89 1.61 -13.84
N GLU A 90 -9.62 2.26 -12.95
CA GLU A 90 -10.76 3.10 -13.31
C GLU A 90 -10.33 4.36 -14.11
N TYR A 91 -9.10 4.83 -13.88
CA TYR A 91 -8.57 6.04 -14.54
C TYR A 91 -7.64 5.79 -15.74
N PHE A 92 -7.13 4.58 -15.96
CA PHE A 92 -6.12 4.34 -17.01
C PHE A 92 -6.68 3.58 -18.22
N ASN A 93 -7.52 4.25 -19.02
CA ASN A 93 -7.80 3.80 -20.39
C ASN A 93 -6.84 4.52 -21.37
N PRO A 94 -5.81 3.83 -21.91
CA PRO A 94 -4.80 4.45 -22.76
C PRO A 94 -5.35 4.96 -24.09
N TYR A 95 -6.43 4.35 -24.62
CA TYR A 95 -7.09 4.80 -25.85
C TYR A 95 -7.88 6.08 -25.62
N ARG A 96 -8.63 6.17 -24.51
CA ARG A 96 -9.30 7.41 -24.10
C ARG A 96 -8.30 8.52 -23.81
N LEU A 97 -7.18 8.21 -23.15
CA LEU A 97 -6.15 9.18 -22.84
C LEU A 97 -5.50 9.79 -24.10
N LEU A 98 -5.35 8.98 -25.14
CA LEU A 98 -4.85 9.41 -26.46
C LEU A 98 -5.95 9.92 -27.41
N GLU A 99 -7.23 9.86 -26.99
CA GLU A 99 -8.41 10.22 -27.80
C GLU A 99 -8.47 9.47 -29.14
N ILE A 100 -8.19 8.17 -29.11
CA ILE A 100 -8.21 7.29 -30.28
C ILE A 100 -9.17 6.12 -30.07
N ASP A 101 -9.64 5.55 -31.18
CA ASP A 101 -10.44 4.33 -31.15
C ASP A 101 -9.60 3.13 -30.68
N GLU A 102 -10.24 2.18 -30.01
CA GLU A 102 -9.59 0.95 -29.57
C GLU A 102 -9.05 0.13 -30.75
N ASN A 103 -9.66 0.22 -31.93
CA ASN A 103 -9.22 -0.46 -33.15
C ASN A 103 -8.28 0.38 -34.03
N ALA A 104 -7.81 1.54 -33.55
CA ALA A 104 -6.92 2.41 -34.32
C ALA A 104 -5.58 1.69 -34.66
N PRO A 105 -5.08 1.82 -35.90
CA PRO A 105 -3.81 1.23 -36.32
C PRO A 105 -2.62 1.88 -35.58
N ILE A 106 -1.51 1.17 -35.48
CA ILE A 106 -0.30 1.61 -34.76
C ILE A 106 0.23 2.97 -35.28
N ALA A 107 0.05 3.23 -36.57
CA ALA A 107 0.39 4.51 -37.19
C ALA A 107 -0.41 5.68 -36.57
N ASP A 108 -1.69 5.48 -36.28
CA ASP A 108 -2.56 6.48 -35.67
C ASP A 108 -2.26 6.69 -34.19
N ILE A 109 -1.89 5.62 -33.46
CA ILE A 109 -1.40 5.73 -32.07
C ILE A 109 -0.17 6.65 -32.00
N LYS A 110 0.82 6.43 -32.89
CA LYS A 110 2.04 7.27 -32.97
C LYS A 110 1.74 8.70 -33.41
N LYS A 111 0.72 8.90 -34.24
CA LYS A 111 0.30 10.23 -34.73
C LYS A 111 -0.40 11.01 -33.62
N ALA A 112 -1.33 10.38 -32.91
CA ALA A 112 -2.05 10.97 -31.77
C ALA A 112 -1.09 11.34 -30.64
N PHE A 113 -0.15 10.46 -30.29
CA PHE A 113 0.89 10.74 -29.29
C PHE A 113 1.70 11.99 -29.62
N ARG A 114 2.24 12.08 -30.85
CA ARG A 114 3.02 13.24 -31.29
C ARG A 114 2.21 14.54 -31.22
N ARG A 115 0.93 14.47 -31.59
CA ARG A 115 0.02 15.62 -31.57
C ARG A 115 -0.27 16.10 -30.14
N LYS A 116 -0.49 15.18 -29.19
CA LYS A 116 -0.72 15.54 -27.78
C LYS A 116 0.54 16.09 -27.09
N VAL A 117 1.70 15.47 -27.31
CA VAL A 117 2.97 15.95 -26.74
C VAL A 117 3.30 17.36 -27.25
N ALA A 118 3.09 17.64 -28.53
CA ALA A 118 3.31 18.97 -29.09
C ALA A 118 2.40 20.05 -28.47
N LYS A 119 1.21 19.68 -27.99
CA LYS A 119 0.27 20.59 -27.32
C LYS A 119 0.62 20.80 -25.83
N LEU A 120 1.20 19.79 -25.18
CA LEU A 120 1.59 19.81 -23.76
C LEU A 120 3.09 20.13 -23.64
N ASN A 121 3.46 21.36 -24.01
CA ASN A 121 4.83 21.84 -23.83
C ASN A 121 4.96 22.60 -22.49
N PRO A 122 5.68 22.05 -21.50
CA PRO A 122 5.83 22.68 -20.18
C PRO A 122 6.65 23.97 -20.21
N ASP A 123 7.46 24.20 -21.26
CA ASP A 123 8.26 25.42 -21.40
C ASP A 123 7.40 26.63 -21.77
N THR A 124 6.22 26.40 -22.34
CA THR A 124 5.25 27.43 -22.75
C THR A 124 4.08 27.59 -21.78
N ALA A 125 4.05 26.83 -20.68
CA ALA A 125 2.99 26.90 -19.67
C ALA A 125 3.31 27.93 -18.58
N ASP A 126 2.26 28.56 -18.03
CA ASP A 126 2.37 29.47 -16.89
C ASP A 126 2.87 28.74 -15.64
N GLU A 127 3.52 29.44 -14.71
CA GLU A 127 4.16 28.82 -13.54
C GLU A 127 3.19 27.98 -12.69
N ASP A 128 1.94 28.41 -12.59
CA ASP A 128 0.88 27.72 -11.85
C ASP A 128 0.38 26.45 -12.57
N GLU A 129 0.52 26.38 -13.90
CA GLU A 129 0.04 25.25 -14.73
C GLU A 129 1.15 24.25 -15.10
N LYS A 130 2.42 24.61 -14.90
CA LYS A 130 3.57 23.76 -15.24
C LYS A 130 3.50 22.37 -14.59
N GLU A 131 3.12 22.29 -13.32
CA GLU A 131 3.00 21.01 -12.62
C GLU A 131 1.89 20.14 -13.23
N GLU A 132 0.76 20.73 -13.58
CA GLU A 132 -0.35 20.02 -14.20
C GLU A 132 0.00 19.52 -15.61
N VAL A 133 0.64 20.38 -16.42
CA VAL A 133 1.09 20.04 -17.79
C VAL A 133 2.12 18.92 -17.76
N THR A 134 3.08 18.96 -16.84
CA THR A 134 4.09 17.90 -16.70
C THR A 134 3.48 16.57 -16.26
N ASN A 135 2.48 16.59 -15.37
CA ASN A 135 1.77 15.39 -14.95
C ASN A 135 0.95 14.78 -16.09
N LYS A 136 0.20 15.60 -16.85
CA LYS A 136 -0.52 15.16 -18.06
C LYS A 136 0.42 14.56 -19.11
N LEU A 137 1.61 15.14 -19.30
CA LEU A 137 2.61 14.62 -20.22
C LEU A 137 3.12 13.23 -19.79
N LYS A 138 3.40 13.02 -18.49
CA LYS A 138 3.81 11.71 -17.96
C LYS A 138 2.75 10.63 -18.21
N GLU A 139 1.48 10.94 -18.02
CA GLU A 139 0.38 10.00 -18.25
C GLU A 139 0.29 9.58 -19.71
N ILE A 140 0.41 10.54 -20.64
CA ILE A 140 0.37 10.29 -22.09
C ILE A 140 1.54 9.43 -22.54
N ILE A 141 2.75 9.68 -22.03
CA ILE A 141 3.93 8.84 -22.31
C ILE A 141 3.72 7.42 -21.79
N LYS A 142 3.18 7.28 -20.58
CA LYS A 142 2.87 5.97 -20.01
C LYS A 142 1.83 5.20 -20.84
N ALA A 143 0.76 5.87 -21.28
CA ALA A 143 -0.25 5.29 -22.16
C ALA A 143 0.35 4.83 -23.50
N PHE A 144 1.17 5.66 -24.14
CA PHE A 144 1.84 5.30 -25.39
C PHE A 144 2.77 4.09 -25.23
N ASN A 145 3.56 4.04 -24.15
CA ASN A 145 4.45 2.90 -23.89
C ASN A 145 3.66 1.60 -23.65
N PHE A 146 2.57 1.67 -22.88
CA PHE A 146 1.69 0.52 -22.65
C PHE A 146 1.07 -0.01 -23.95
N LEU A 147 0.62 0.88 -24.84
CA LEU A 147 0.07 0.46 -26.14
C LEU A 147 1.15 -0.09 -27.08
N LYS A 148 2.35 0.49 -27.04
CA LYS A 148 3.48 0.04 -27.87
C LYS A 148 3.96 -1.35 -27.46
N GLU A 149 3.98 -1.67 -26.16
CA GLU A 149 4.40 -2.99 -25.65
C GLU A 149 3.37 -4.09 -25.93
N ASN A 150 2.07 -3.77 -25.87
CA ASN A 150 1.01 -4.76 -26.10
C ASN A 150 0.61 -4.97 -27.58
N ARG A 151 0.97 -4.04 -28.50
CA ARG A 151 0.62 -4.11 -29.93
C ARG A 151 1.80 -4.11 -30.90
N GLY A 152 3.00 -3.84 -30.43
CA GLY A 152 4.23 -3.80 -31.23
C GLY A 152 4.92 -5.15 -31.28
#